data_AF-A0A7S2ULB1-F1
#
_entry.id   AF-A0A7S2ULB1-F1
#
_cell.length_a   1.000
_cell.length_b   1.000
_cell.length_c   1.000
_cell.angle_alpha   90.00
_cell.angle_beta   90.00
_cell.angle_gamma   90.00
#
_symmetry.space_group_name_H-M   'P 1'
#
loop_
_entity.id
_entity.type
_entity.pdbx_description
1 polymer ?
#
loop_
_entity_poly.entity_id
_entity_poly.type
_entity_poly.pdbx_seq_one_letter_code
_entity_poly.pdbx_strand_id
1 'polypeptide(L)'
;MRSMTIQLRALLVICAGALCMTNAFQTTISPAFARSTTHLWDTQEVVSLGTDDSEKQTSVELFLKEKFPDFHKLTSKNEDIWKTLAEATGPTGSGCTVFAPNAEAFKNLGEKKLVQLEDARNLETAQKISSYHVVPIEAVAYQKLRTEDWTIPKPADGSPRPFTVRALTTLGGEIPVGRSKSGGFMGMFAKEDGGAVVGPNSRIIASFKVGEKCFVHEVDGLVSPEILWRYFDQLRIPGF
;
A
#
# COMPACT_ATOMS: atom_id res chain seq x y z
N MET A 1 -55.16 -23.82 34.01
CA MET A 1 -54.14 -23.25 33.11
C MET A 1 -52.79 -23.64 33.66
N ARG A 2 -52.05 -24.48 32.92
CA ARG A 2 -50.91 -25.25 33.41
C ARG A 2 -49.63 -24.42 33.40
N SER A 3 -48.96 -24.42 34.54
CA SER A 3 -47.60 -23.92 34.78
C SER A 3 -46.57 -24.80 34.05
N MET A 4 -45.66 -24.21 33.27
CA MET A 4 -44.50 -24.89 32.69
C MET A 4 -43.23 -24.19 33.18
N THR A 5 -42.61 -24.80 34.17
CA THR A 5 -41.25 -24.52 34.64
C THR A 5 -40.25 -25.24 33.75
N ILE A 6 -39.34 -24.48 33.12
CA ILE A 6 -38.23 -24.98 32.32
C ILE A 6 -37.06 -25.28 33.27
N GLN A 7 -36.74 -26.56 33.48
CA GLN A 7 -35.56 -27.01 34.20
C GLN A 7 -34.38 -27.17 33.23
N LEU A 8 -33.38 -26.31 33.41
CA LEU A 8 -32.08 -26.32 32.76
C LEU A 8 -31.22 -27.43 33.41
N ARG A 9 -30.78 -28.44 32.65
CA ARG A 9 -29.76 -29.40 33.11
C ARG A 9 -28.46 -29.18 32.35
N ALA A 10 -27.48 -28.62 33.07
CA ALA A 10 -26.08 -28.62 32.72
C ALA A 10 -25.54 -30.06 32.72
N LEU A 11 -24.82 -30.46 31.67
CA LEU A 11 -23.99 -31.66 31.69
C LEU A 11 -22.54 -31.24 31.49
N LEU A 12 -21.82 -31.22 32.61
CA LEU A 12 -20.39 -31.09 32.74
C LEU A 12 -19.78 -32.47 32.41
N VAL A 13 -18.98 -32.59 31.36
CA VAL A 13 -18.16 -33.78 31.11
C VAL A 13 -16.69 -33.37 31.25
N ILE A 14 -16.14 -33.72 32.41
CA ILE A 14 -14.71 -33.74 32.69
C ILE A 14 -14.21 -35.09 32.18
N CYS A 15 -13.26 -35.10 31.24
CA CYS A 15 -12.45 -36.28 30.98
C CYS A 15 -10.97 -35.90 31.11
N ALA A 16 -10.36 -36.47 32.14
CA ALA A 16 -8.96 -36.34 32.48
C ALA A 16 -8.13 -37.41 31.76
N GLY A 17 -6.89 -37.04 31.41
CA GLY A 17 -5.75 -37.95 31.49
C GLY A 17 -5.35 -38.68 30.22
N ALA A 18 -4.25 -38.24 29.60
CA ALA A 18 -3.14 -39.11 29.22
C ALA A 18 -1.90 -38.28 28.91
N LEU A 19 -0.93 -38.28 29.83
CA LEU A 19 0.48 -37.99 29.53
C LEU A 19 1.03 -39.08 28.61
N CYS A 20 1.77 -38.72 27.57
CA CYS A 20 2.84 -39.57 27.05
C CYS A 20 4.00 -38.69 26.57
N MET A 21 5.21 -39.11 26.94
CA MET A 21 6.46 -38.38 26.87
C MET A 21 7.22 -38.60 25.54
N THR A 22 8.14 -37.67 25.27
CA THR A 22 9.40 -37.77 24.50
C THR A 22 9.35 -38.04 22.99
N ASN A 23 9.82 -37.06 22.19
CA ASN A 23 11.20 -37.12 21.64
C ASN A 23 11.57 -35.81 20.93
N ALA A 24 12.66 -35.19 21.38
CA ALA A 24 13.33 -34.10 20.71
C ALA A 24 14.17 -34.67 19.57
N PHE A 25 13.84 -34.29 18.33
CA PHE A 25 14.68 -34.55 17.17
C PHE A 25 15.27 -33.21 16.72
N GLN A 26 16.45 -32.89 17.24
CA GLN A 26 17.28 -31.82 16.71
C GLN A 26 17.87 -32.29 15.39
N THR A 27 17.40 -31.72 14.28
CA THR A 27 18.12 -31.76 13.01
C THR A 27 18.82 -30.42 12.83
N THR A 28 20.12 -30.43 13.03
CA THR A 28 21.06 -29.42 12.53
C THR A 28 21.07 -29.48 11.01
N ILE A 29 20.46 -28.48 10.36
CA ILE A 29 20.61 -28.26 8.92
C ILE A 29 21.56 -27.08 8.74
N SER A 30 22.73 -27.36 8.19
CA SER A 30 23.74 -26.40 7.76
C SER A 30 23.16 -25.37 6.78
N PRO A 31 23.55 -24.08 6.83
CA PRO A 31 23.18 -23.13 5.79
C PRO A 31 24.03 -23.40 4.54
N ALA A 32 23.51 -24.23 3.64
CA ALA A 32 24.01 -24.29 2.27
C ALA A 32 23.48 -23.06 1.52
N PHE A 33 24.44 -22.21 1.15
CA PHE A 33 24.35 -21.12 0.20
C PHE A 33 23.59 -21.55 -1.07
N ALA A 34 22.29 -21.25 -1.12
CA ALA A 34 21.45 -21.43 -2.30
C ALA A 34 21.17 -20.06 -2.92
N ARG A 35 21.99 -19.72 -3.91
CA ARG A 35 21.75 -18.61 -4.83
C ARG A 35 20.63 -19.06 -5.77
N SER A 36 19.39 -18.62 -5.50
CA SER A 36 18.25 -18.85 -6.39
C SER A 36 17.64 -17.52 -6.79
N THR A 37 17.92 -17.11 -8.02
CA THR A 37 17.28 -16.02 -8.75
C THR A 37 15.87 -16.44 -9.16
N THR A 38 14.87 -15.97 -8.43
CA THR A 38 13.51 -15.77 -8.94
C THR A 38 12.99 -14.44 -8.41
N HIS A 39 12.43 -13.61 -9.31
CA HIS A 39 11.77 -12.35 -8.96
C HIS A 39 10.47 -12.71 -8.20
N LEU A 40 10.58 -12.91 -6.90
CA LEU A 40 9.50 -13.26 -5.97
C LEU A 40 8.98 -11.94 -5.39
N TRP A 41 7.80 -11.51 -5.80
CA TRP A 41 7.22 -10.23 -5.37
C TRP A 41 6.49 -10.54 -4.06
N ASP A 42 7.31 -10.85 -3.04
CA ASP A 42 6.84 -11.34 -1.76
C ASP A 42 6.31 -10.16 -0.96
N THR A 43 5.08 -10.28 -0.47
CA THR A 43 4.52 -9.27 0.43
C THR A 43 5.25 -9.43 1.75
N GLN A 44 6.21 -8.56 2.02
CA GLN A 44 6.97 -8.62 3.26
C GLN A 44 6.04 -8.19 4.41
N GLU A 45 5.78 -9.13 5.33
CA GLU A 45 5.15 -8.83 6.60
C GLU A 45 6.18 -8.21 7.53
N VAL A 46 5.92 -6.98 7.97
CA VAL A 46 6.83 -6.26 8.86
C VAL A 46 6.22 -6.29 10.26
N VAL A 47 6.79 -7.13 11.13
CA VAL A 47 6.44 -7.18 12.56
C VAL A 47 7.32 -6.16 13.29
N SER A 48 6.65 -5.20 13.93
CA SER A 48 7.26 -4.06 14.62
C SER A 48 8.01 -4.49 15.89
N LEU A 49 9.19 -3.90 16.13
CA LEU A 49 10.02 -4.11 17.32
C LEU A 49 10.23 -2.77 18.04
N GLY A 50 9.73 -2.66 19.27
CA GLY A 50 10.31 -1.79 20.31
C GLY A 50 9.66 -0.43 20.62
N THR A 51 9.46 -0.22 21.93
CA THR A 51 8.77 0.80 22.75
C THR A 51 9.36 2.22 22.84
N ASP A 52 8.41 3.14 23.11
CA ASP A 52 8.37 4.31 24.03
C ASP A 52 8.58 5.78 23.58
N ASP A 53 7.52 6.53 23.91
CA ASP A 53 7.31 7.96 24.19
C ASP A 53 7.46 9.06 23.13
N SER A 54 6.39 9.26 22.33
CA SER A 54 5.61 10.51 22.29
C SER A 54 4.34 10.35 21.43
N GLU A 55 3.16 10.58 22.03
CA GLU A 55 1.85 10.86 21.40
C GLU A 55 1.45 10.10 20.13
N LYS A 56 0.66 9.01 20.30
CA LYS A 56 -0.24 8.36 19.32
C LYS A 56 0.28 8.18 17.88
N GLN A 57 1.58 7.94 17.69
CA GLN A 57 2.07 7.56 16.36
C GLN A 57 1.54 6.18 16.00
N THR A 58 0.89 6.07 14.84
CA THR A 58 0.38 4.79 14.33
C THR A 58 1.53 3.91 13.85
N SER A 59 1.34 2.60 13.81
CA SER A 59 2.35 1.67 13.25
C SER A 59 2.73 2.02 11.80
N VAL A 60 1.78 2.58 11.04
CA VAL A 60 1.99 3.05 9.67
C VAL A 60 2.91 4.27 9.63
N GLU A 61 2.71 5.24 10.51
CA GLU A 61 3.54 6.45 10.56
C GLU A 61 5.00 6.13 10.90
N LEU A 62 5.23 5.27 11.90
CA LEU A 62 6.58 4.81 12.26
C LEU A 62 7.26 4.11 11.08
N PHE A 63 6.54 3.24 10.38
CA PHE A 63 7.06 2.55 9.20
C PHE A 63 7.42 3.52 8.06
N LEU A 64 6.56 4.51 7.80
CA LEU A 64 6.82 5.53 6.78
C LEU A 64 8.02 6.41 7.15
N LYS A 65 8.17 6.77 8.41
CA LYS A 65 9.30 7.58 8.90
C LYS A 65 10.63 6.84 8.76
N GLU A 66 10.66 5.55 9.09
CA GLU A 66 11.87 4.72 9.00
C GLU A 66 12.27 4.44 7.56
N LYS A 67 11.31 4.01 6.72
CA LYS A 67 11.59 3.53 5.37
C LYS A 67 11.55 4.62 4.29
N PHE A 68 10.66 5.60 4.43
CA PHE A 68 10.39 6.63 3.43
C PHE A 68 10.42 8.05 4.03
N PRO A 69 11.58 8.53 4.52
CA PRO A 69 11.67 9.81 5.21
C PRO A 69 11.27 11.00 4.32
N ASP A 70 11.58 10.98 3.02
CA ASP A 70 11.22 12.07 2.11
C ASP A 70 9.72 12.14 1.84
N PHE A 71 9.06 10.98 1.75
CA PHE A 71 7.61 10.91 1.67
C PHE A 71 6.95 11.38 2.97
N HIS A 72 7.50 11.00 4.12
CA HIS A 72 7.02 11.47 5.42
C HIS A 72 7.09 13.01 5.57
N LYS A 73 8.15 13.66 5.04
CA LYS A 73 8.23 15.15 5.00
C LYS A 73 7.14 15.78 4.13
N LEU A 74 6.67 15.06 3.10
CA LEU A 74 5.59 15.54 2.23
C LEU A 74 4.24 15.40 2.94
N THR A 75 3.97 14.26 3.57
CA THR A 75 2.71 14.01 4.28
C THR A 75 2.60 14.81 5.58
N SER A 76 3.70 15.20 6.22
CA SER A 76 3.66 16.07 7.41
C SER A 76 3.07 17.46 7.15
N LYS A 77 2.93 17.86 5.88
CA LYS A 77 2.26 19.11 5.49
C LYS A 77 0.74 19.00 5.49
N ASN A 78 0.20 17.79 5.54
CA ASN A 78 -1.23 17.51 5.46
C ASN A 78 -1.69 16.71 6.68
N GLU A 79 -2.33 17.39 7.63
CA GLU A 79 -2.87 16.75 8.83
C GLU A 79 -4.03 15.80 8.55
N ASP A 80 -4.79 16.04 7.48
CA ASP A 80 -5.99 15.27 7.18
C ASP A 80 -5.65 13.83 6.79
N ILE A 81 -4.49 13.63 6.14
CA ILE A 81 -3.96 12.29 5.87
C ILE A 81 -3.82 11.47 7.15
N TRP A 82 -3.21 12.06 8.18
CA TRP A 82 -2.95 11.35 9.43
C TRP A 82 -4.23 11.09 10.22
N LYS A 83 -5.18 12.03 10.20
CA LYS A 83 -6.52 11.83 10.78
C LYS A 83 -7.22 10.65 10.11
N THR A 84 -7.24 10.61 8.78
CA THR A 84 -7.89 9.52 8.05
C THR A 84 -7.17 8.18 8.22
N LEU A 85 -5.83 8.17 8.26
CA LEU A 85 -5.08 6.94 8.54
C LEU A 85 -5.36 6.42 9.96
N ALA A 86 -5.46 7.30 10.95
CA ALA A 86 -5.83 6.93 12.31
C ALA A 86 -7.27 6.34 12.39
N GLU A 87 -8.22 6.94 11.67
CA GLU A 87 -9.58 6.41 11.57
C GLU A 87 -9.63 5.04 10.85
N ALA A 88 -8.88 4.90 9.75
CA ALA A 88 -8.84 3.68 8.95
C ALA A 88 -8.12 2.50 9.65
N THR A 89 -7.16 2.80 10.53
CA THR A 89 -6.47 1.81 11.39
C THR A 89 -7.20 1.53 12.69
N GLY A 90 -8.20 2.34 13.05
CA GLY A 90 -9.01 2.18 14.25
C GLY A 90 -9.87 0.90 14.26
N PRO A 91 -10.58 0.63 15.38
CA PRO A 91 -11.35 -0.61 15.55
C PRO A 91 -12.45 -0.78 14.50
N THR A 92 -13.10 0.31 14.10
CA THR A 92 -14.15 0.34 13.06
C THR A 92 -13.62 0.59 11.65
N GLY A 93 -12.30 0.70 11.49
CA GLY A 93 -11.67 1.04 10.22
C GLY A 93 -11.82 -0.07 9.18
N SER A 94 -12.09 0.36 7.94
CA SER A 94 -12.25 -0.50 6.75
C SER A 94 -10.90 -0.92 6.12
N GLY A 95 -9.80 -0.36 6.62
CA GLY A 95 -8.45 -0.59 6.14
C GLY A 95 -7.94 0.51 5.21
N CYS A 96 -6.62 0.58 5.02
CA CYS A 96 -5.98 1.65 4.28
C CYS A 96 -4.95 1.14 3.28
N THR A 97 -4.73 1.91 2.21
CA THR A 97 -3.65 1.66 1.26
C THR A 97 -2.87 2.94 1.02
N VAL A 98 -1.55 2.88 1.19
CA VAL A 98 -0.64 4.03 1.01
C VAL A 98 0.34 3.71 -0.10
N PHE A 99 0.44 4.59 -1.09
CA PHE A 99 1.46 4.56 -2.12
C PHE A 99 2.62 5.45 -1.69
N ALA A 100 3.73 4.86 -1.28
CA ALA A 100 4.92 5.56 -0.83
C ALA A 100 5.96 5.65 -1.96
N PRO A 101 6.24 6.84 -2.52
CA PRO A 101 7.30 7.01 -3.51
C PRO A 101 8.67 6.76 -2.90
N ASN A 102 9.53 6.07 -3.63
CA ASN A 102 10.91 5.82 -3.22
C ASN A 102 11.79 7.08 -3.35
N ALA A 103 13.00 7.05 -2.79
CA ALA A 103 13.93 8.19 -2.88
C ALA A 103 14.35 8.50 -4.33
N GLU A 104 14.38 7.49 -5.21
CA GLU A 104 14.68 7.67 -6.63
C GLU A 104 13.57 8.44 -7.37
N ALA A 105 12.31 8.24 -6.99
CA ALA A 105 11.15 8.96 -7.52
C ALA A 105 11.28 10.46 -7.24
N PHE A 106 11.70 10.84 -6.02
CA PHE A 106 11.95 12.23 -5.67
C PHE A 106 13.14 12.82 -6.45
N LYS A 107 14.21 12.04 -6.66
CA LYS A 107 15.34 12.48 -7.51
C LYS A 107 14.91 12.68 -8.97
N ASN A 108 14.10 11.77 -9.51
CA ASN A 108 13.60 11.82 -10.89
C ASN A 108 12.66 13.02 -11.13
N LEU A 109 12.02 13.53 -10.08
CA LEU A 109 11.18 14.72 -10.17
C LEU A 109 11.99 16.00 -10.51
N GLY A 110 13.25 16.03 -10.11
CA GLY A 110 14.18 17.14 -10.31
C GLY A 110 14.09 18.23 -9.25
N GLU A 111 15.22 18.90 -9.02
CA GLU A 111 15.40 19.89 -7.94
C GLU A 111 14.38 21.03 -7.98
N LYS A 112 14.04 21.53 -9.18
CA LYS A 112 13.07 22.62 -9.34
C LYS A 112 11.72 22.30 -8.72
N LYS A 113 11.21 21.09 -8.98
CA LYS A 113 9.91 20.64 -8.48
C LYS A 113 9.95 20.34 -6.99
N LEU A 114 11.07 19.80 -6.49
CA LEU A 114 11.27 19.60 -5.05
C LEU A 114 11.25 20.93 -4.30
N VAL A 115 11.98 21.93 -4.77
CA VAL A 115 11.98 23.28 -4.17
C VAL A 115 10.58 23.91 -4.20
N GLN A 116 9.84 23.75 -5.30
CA GLN A 116 8.45 24.20 -5.37
C GLN A 116 7.53 23.45 -4.39
N LEU A 117 7.76 22.16 -4.13
CA LEU A 117 6.97 21.36 -3.19
C LEU A 117 7.27 21.77 -1.74
N GLU A 118 8.50 22.18 -1.46
CA GLU A 118 8.97 22.66 -0.16
C GLU A 118 8.52 24.09 0.16
N ASP A 119 8.20 24.88 -0.85
CA ASP A 119 7.73 26.25 -0.69
C ASP A 119 6.38 26.32 0.03
N ALA A 120 6.31 27.10 1.13
CA ALA A 120 5.10 27.35 1.90
C ALA A 120 3.99 28.00 1.07
N ARG A 121 4.32 28.73 -0.01
CA ARG A 121 3.34 29.37 -0.90
C ARG A 121 2.56 28.35 -1.74
N ASN A 122 3.12 27.16 -1.95
CA ASN A 122 2.52 26.09 -2.75
C ASN A 122 1.94 24.97 -1.87
N LEU A 123 1.74 25.24 -0.58
CA LEU A 123 1.31 24.26 0.41
C LEU A 123 0.00 23.56 0.02
N GLU A 124 -0.97 24.29 -0.53
CA GLU A 124 -2.24 23.70 -1.01
C GLU A 124 -2.00 22.63 -2.09
N THR A 125 -1.09 22.90 -3.03
CA THR A 125 -0.80 21.94 -4.11
C THR A 125 0.00 20.75 -3.59
N ALA A 126 0.96 20.99 -2.69
CA ALA A 126 1.72 19.93 -2.04
C ALA A 126 0.80 19.00 -1.20
N GLN A 127 -0.14 19.58 -0.44
CA GLN A 127 -1.16 18.84 0.29
C GLN A 127 -2.02 18.03 -0.67
N LYS A 128 -2.49 18.62 -1.76
CA LYS A 128 -3.32 17.91 -2.75
C LYS A 128 -2.57 16.75 -3.40
N ILE A 129 -1.30 16.93 -3.77
CA ILE A 129 -0.45 15.83 -4.29
C ILE A 129 -0.29 14.73 -3.23
N SER A 130 -0.04 15.08 -1.97
CA SER A 130 0.08 14.09 -0.89
C SER A 130 -1.21 13.28 -0.69
N SER A 131 -2.39 13.88 -0.87
CA SER A 131 -3.69 13.20 -0.74
C SER A 131 -3.93 12.09 -1.77
N TYR A 132 -3.32 12.17 -2.96
CA TYR A 132 -3.42 11.10 -3.97
C TYR A 132 -2.62 9.84 -3.62
N HIS A 133 -1.75 9.91 -2.61
CA HIS A 133 -0.97 8.75 -2.21
C HIS A 133 -1.71 7.88 -1.19
N VAL A 134 -2.87 8.31 -0.69
CA VAL A 134 -3.59 7.62 0.40
C VAL A 134 -5.01 7.24 0.00
N VAL A 135 -5.31 5.95 0.09
CA VAL A 135 -6.63 5.35 -0.07
C VAL A 135 -7.18 5.00 1.32
N PRO A 136 -8.24 5.68 1.78
CA PRO A 136 -8.69 5.56 3.16
C PRO A 136 -9.73 4.45 3.41
N ILE A 137 -10.38 3.95 2.37
CA ILE A 137 -11.56 3.06 2.51
C ILE A 137 -11.20 1.59 2.34
N GLU A 138 -10.17 1.29 1.54
CA GLU A 138 -9.89 -0.08 1.11
C GLU A 138 -8.42 -0.44 1.34
N ALA A 139 -8.21 -1.60 1.98
CA ALA A 139 -6.93 -2.29 2.04
C ALA A 139 -6.78 -3.18 0.81
N VAL A 140 -5.94 -2.75 -0.14
CA VAL A 140 -5.77 -3.44 -1.41
C VAL A 140 -4.41 -4.13 -1.41
N ALA A 141 -4.40 -5.46 -1.40
CA ALA A 141 -3.17 -6.21 -1.58
C ALA A 141 -2.68 -6.11 -3.03
N TYR A 142 -1.38 -6.22 -3.23
CA TYR A 142 -0.76 -6.16 -4.56
C TYR A 142 -1.34 -7.17 -5.55
N GLN A 143 -1.64 -8.39 -5.07
CA GLN A 143 -2.24 -9.43 -5.88
C GLN A 143 -3.60 -8.97 -6.45
N LYS A 144 -4.41 -8.29 -5.64
CA LYS A 144 -5.74 -7.79 -6.03
C LYS A 144 -5.66 -6.71 -7.12
N LEU A 145 -4.62 -5.88 -7.11
CA LEU A 145 -4.37 -4.86 -8.14
C LEU A 145 -4.04 -5.45 -9.52
N ARG A 146 -3.59 -6.71 -9.55
CA ARG A 146 -3.22 -7.42 -10.78
C ARG A 146 -4.25 -8.45 -11.21
N THR A 147 -5.23 -8.74 -10.35
CA THR A 147 -6.26 -9.71 -10.63
C THR A 147 -7.09 -9.24 -11.82
N GLU A 148 -7.18 -10.11 -12.82
CA GLU A 148 -8.05 -9.89 -13.98
C GLU A 148 -9.49 -10.23 -13.63
N ASP A 149 -10.42 -9.46 -14.17
CA ASP A 149 -11.83 -9.79 -14.07
C ASP A 149 -12.18 -10.93 -15.03
N TRP A 150 -12.29 -12.14 -14.47
CA TRP A 150 -12.63 -13.33 -15.23
C TRP A 150 -14.12 -13.40 -15.61
N THR A 151 -14.98 -12.56 -15.01
CA THR A 151 -16.42 -12.53 -15.31
C THR A 151 -16.71 -11.96 -16.69
N ILE A 152 -15.83 -11.09 -17.19
CA ILE A 152 -15.94 -10.47 -18.52
C ILE A 152 -15.24 -11.37 -19.54
N PRO A 153 -15.91 -11.89 -20.59
CA PRO A 153 -15.30 -12.79 -21.56
C PRO A 153 -14.08 -12.15 -22.24
N LYS A 154 -13.10 -12.98 -22.62
CA LYS A 154 -11.87 -12.50 -23.27
C LYS A 154 -12.25 -11.74 -24.57
N PRO A 155 -11.75 -10.50 -24.77
CA PRO A 155 -12.00 -9.74 -25.98
C PRO A 155 -11.56 -10.50 -27.25
N ALA A 156 -12.32 -10.37 -28.33
CA ALA A 156 -12.01 -10.98 -29.63
C ALA A 156 -10.70 -10.44 -30.24
N ASP A 157 -10.31 -9.22 -29.87
CA ASP A 157 -9.06 -8.54 -30.24
C ASP A 157 -7.81 -9.21 -29.63
N GLY A 158 -7.99 -10.18 -28.73
CA GLY A 158 -6.88 -10.88 -28.07
C GLY A 158 -6.21 -10.07 -26.95
N SER A 159 -6.65 -8.82 -26.73
CA SER A 159 -6.25 -7.99 -25.60
C SER A 159 -6.57 -8.67 -24.25
N PRO A 160 -5.78 -8.39 -23.20
CA PRO A 160 -6.01 -8.98 -21.89
C PRO A 160 -7.31 -8.46 -21.27
N ARG A 161 -7.86 -9.23 -20.33
CA ARG A 161 -9.08 -8.81 -19.61
C ARG A 161 -8.79 -7.57 -18.77
N PRO A 162 -9.79 -6.71 -18.52
CA PRO A 162 -9.63 -5.61 -17.59
C PRO A 162 -9.32 -6.14 -16.17
N PHE A 163 -8.64 -5.33 -15.36
CA PHE A 163 -8.46 -5.66 -13.94
C PHE A 163 -9.76 -5.55 -13.17
N THR A 164 -9.89 -6.37 -12.12
CA THR A 164 -10.99 -6.27 -11.15
C THR A 164 -10.97 -4.90 -10.48
N VAL A 165 -9.78 -4.39 -10.13
CA VAL A 165 -9.59 -3.03 -9.62
C VAL A 165 -9.19 -2.12 -10.77
N ARG A 166 -10.12 -1.27 -11.21
CA ARG A 166 -9.91 -0.36 -12.35
C ARG A 166 -9.38 1.01 -11.93
N ALA A 167 -9.86 1.50 -10.79
CA ALA A 167 -9.47 2.76 -10.21
C ALA A 167 -9.54 2.66 -8.69
N LEU A 168 -8.74 3.47 -8.01
CA LEU A 168 -8.70 3.59 -6.57
C LEU A 168 -9.19 4.98 -6.16
N THR A 169 -10.11 5.04 -5.20
CA THR A 169 -10.61 6.30 -4.65
C THR A 169 -9.68 6.75 -3.52
N THR A 170 -8.78 7.67 -3.83
CA THR A 170 -7.87 8.29 -2.86
C THR A 170 -8.51 9.51 -2.21
N LEU A 171 -7.87 10.05 -1.17
CA LEU A 171 -8.29 11.33 -0.57
C LEU A 171 -8.26 12.49 -1.57
N GLY A 172 -7.36 12.44 -2.55
CA GLY A 172 -7.27 13.44 -3.62
C GLY A 172 -8.29 13.26 -4.76
N GLY A 173 -8.89 12.08 -4.89
CA GLY A 173 -9.78 11.71 -6.00
C GLY A 173 -9.47 10.33 -6.58
N GLU A 174 -9.99 10.03 -7.75
CA GLU A 174 -9.81 8.72 -8.38
C GLU A 174 -8.47 8.61 -9.11
N ILE A 175 -7.83 7.46 -8.97
CA ILE A 175 -6.56 7.14 -9.64
C ILE A 175 -6.71 5.85 -10.43
N PRO A 176 -6.46 5.86 -11.74
CA PRO A 176 -6.55 4.66 -12.54
C PRO A 176 -5.46 3.66 -12.16
N VAL A 177 -5.79 2.37 -12.22
CA VAL A 177 -4.84 1.27 -12.09
C VAL A 177 -4.72 0.58 -13.44
N GLY A 178 -3.48 0.39 -13.89
CA GLY A 178 -3.17 -0.14 -15.21
C GLY A 178 -2.08 -1.19 -15.18
N ARG A 179 -1.85 -1.81 -16.35
CA ARG A 179 -0.77 -2.78 -16.55
C ARG A 179 0.53 -2.04 -16.78
N SER A 180 1.60 -2.50 -16.13
CA SER A 180 2.94 -2.03 -16.46
C SER A 180 3.38 -2.58 -17.81
N LYS A 181 3.87 -1.69 -18.67
CA LYS A 181 4.49 -2.04 -19.95
C LYS A 181 5.98 -1.70 -19.85
N SER A 182 6.86 -2.57 -20.36
CA SER A 182 8.25 -2.22 -20.61
C SER A 182 8.67 -2.57 -22.03
N GLY A 183 9.65 -1.81 -22.53
CA GLY A 183 10.17 -1.95 -23.88
C GLY A 183 9.23 -1.41 -24.96
N GLY A 184 9.60 -1.69 -26.21
CA GLY A 184 8.92 -1.17 -27.41
C GLY A 184 9.55 0.13 -27.92
N PHE A 185 9.93 0.15 -29.20
CA PHE A 185 10.36 1.37 -29.85
C PHE A 185 9.11 2.22 -30.15
N MET A 186 8.99 3.37 -29.50
CA MET A 186 7.87 4.32 -29.69
C MET A 186 6.48 3.75 -29.31
N GLY A 187 6.42 2.88 -28.30
CA GLY A 187 5.16 2.27 -27.82
C GLY A 187 4.62 1.15 -28.72
N MET A 188 5.21 0.95 -29.89
CA MET A 188 4.94 -0.22 -30.72
C MET A 188 5.80 -1.39 -30.21
N PHE A 189 5.15 -2.54 -29.98
CA PHE A 189 5.75 -3.76 -29.41
C PHE A 189 6.19 -3.68 -27.93
N ALA A 190 5.58 -2.79 -27.14
CA ALA A 190 5.79 -2.82 -25.69
C ALA A 190 5.25 -4.15 -25.11
N LYS A 191 6.07 -4.84 -24.32
CA LYS A 191 5.67 -6.09 -23.67
C LYS A 191 5.03 -5.74 -22.33
N GLU A 192 3.93 -6.40 -22.01
CA GLU A 192 3.34 -6.29 -20.68
C GLU A 192 4.20 -7.10 -19.69
N ASP A 193 4.75 -6.43 -18.68
CA ASP A 193 5.62 -7.08 -17.67
C ASP A 193 4.83 -7.80 -16.59
N GLY A 194 3.50 -7.73 -16.67
CA GLY A 194 2.59 -8.24 -15.66
C GLY A 194 2.58 -7.43 -14.37
N GLY A 195 3.37 -6.37 -14.19
CA GLY A 195 3.29 -5.47 -13.04
C GLY A 195 2.04 -4.58 -13.07
N ALA A 196 1.75 -3.94 -11.93
CA ALA A 196 0.70 -2.93 -11.80
C ALA A 196 1.30 -1.52 -11.78
N VAL A 197 0.63 -0.61 -12.47
CA VAL A 197 0.91 0.84 -12.50
C VAL A 197 -0.27 1.56 -11.88
N VAL A 198 0.01 2.55 -11.06
CA VAL A 198 -0.96 3.42 -10.41
C VAL A 198 -0.77 4.84 -10.95
N GLY A 199 -1.87 5.46 -11.36
CA GLY A 199 -1.82 6.78 -11.98
C GLY A 199 -1.18 6.75 -13.38
N PRO A 200 -0.61 7.87 -13.84
CA PRO A 200 -0.14 7.98 -15.21
C PRO A 200 1.06 7.07 -15.49
N ASN A 201 2.06 7.01 -14.58
CA ASN A 201 3.33 6.33 -14.84
C ASN A 201 4.00 5.72 -13.59
N SER A 202 3.33 5.59 -12.45
CA SER A 202 3.97 5.07 -11.22
C SER A 202 3.81 3.56 -11.10
N ARG A 203 4.89 2.80 -11.32
CA ARG A 203 4.93 1.34 -11.14
C ARG A 203 5.09 1.01 -9.66
N ILE A 204 4.35 0.00 -9.20
CA ILE A 204 4.55 -0.56 -7.86
C ILE A 204 5.76 -1.50 -7.91
N ILE A 205 6.76 -1.21 -7.08
CA ILE A 205 8.00 -1.97 -6.93
C ILE A 205 7.80 -3.09 -5.91
N ALA A 206 7.30 -2.72 -4.73
CA ALA A 206 7.18 -3.62 -3.58
C ALA A 206 5.93 -3.30 -2.78
N SER A 207 5.50 -4.24 -1.95
CA SER A 207 4.29 -4.13 -1.14
C SER A 207 4.52 -4.68 0.25
N PHE A 208 4.17 -3.89 1.24
CA PHE A 208 4.38 -4.17 2.65
C PHE A 208 3.02 -4.20 3.34
N LYS A 209 2.81 -5.21 4.16
CA LYS A 209 1.65 -5.26 5.04
C LYS A 209 2.07 -4.64 6.37
N VAL A 210 1.40 -3.55 6.75
CA VAL A 210 1.72 -2.79 7.96
C VAL A 210 0.51 -2.84 8.89
N GLY A 211 0.65 -3.53 10.02
CA GLY A 211 -0.47 -3.87 10.89
C GLY A 211 -1.43 -4.88 10.24
N GLU A 212 -2.67 -4.93 10.73
CA GLU A 212 -3.66 -5.92 10.30
C GLU A 212 -4.43 -5.51 9.03
N LYS A 213 -4.67 -4.21 8.85
CA LYS A 213 -5.63 -3.68 7.85
C LYS A 213 -5.02 -2.66 6.90
N CYS A 214 -3.70 -2.48 6.86
CA CYS A 214 -3.07 -1.49 5.99
C CYS A 214 -1.97 -2.08 5.10
N PHE A 215 -1.97 -1.63 3.85
CA PHE A 215 -0.92 -1.94 2.87
C PHE A 215 -0.16 -0.68 2.49
N VAL A 216 1.17 -0.77 2.46
CA VAL A 216 2.05 0.27 1.95
C VAL A 216 2.72 -0.26 0.69
N HIS A 217 2.43 0.34 -0.45
CA HIS A 217 3.04 0.02 -1.73
C HIS A 217 4.14 1.00 -2.03
N GLU A 218 5.34 0.49 -2.23
CA GLU A 218 6.46 1.28 -2.73
C GLU A 218 6.30 1.50 -4.23
N VAL A 219 6.41 2.75 -4.67
CA VAL A 219 6.25 3.15 -6.07
C VAL A 219 7.48 3.91 -6.58
N ASP A 220 7.76 3.78 -7.88
CA ASP A 220 8.91 4.41 -8.56
C ASP A 220 8.67 5.86 -9.00
N GLY A 221 7.46 6.39 -8.78
CA GLY A 221 7.05 7.73 -9.19
C GLY A 221 5.99 8.32 -8.26
N LEU A 222 5.93 9.65 -8.16
CA LEU A 222 4.87 10.32 -7.40
C LEU A 222 3.51 10.10 -8.08
N VAL A 223 2.55 9.62 -7.30
CA VAL A 223 1.21 9.34 -7.76
C VAL A 223 0.39 10.62 -7.71
N SER A 224 0.13 11.21 -8.88
CA SER A 224 -0.82 12.31 -9.02
C SER A 224 -1.32 12.40 -10.46
N PRO A 225 -2.53 12.97 -10.68
CA PRO A 225 -3.06 13.18 -12.02
C PRO A 225 -2.21 14.21 -12.78
N GLU A 226 -2.06 14.00 -14.09
CA GLU A 226 -1.23 14.83 -14.98
C GLU A 226 -1.63 16.32 -14.93
N ILE A 227 -2.92 16.62 -14.76
CA ILE A 227 -3.42 18.00 -14.66
C ILE A 227 -2.81 18.77 -13.48
N LEU A 228 -2.52 18.09 -12.35
CA LEU A 228 -1.89 18.73 -11.21
C LEU A 228 -0.43 19.06 -11.48
N TRP A 229 0.28 18.20 -12.22
CA TRP A 229 1.64 18.53 -12.65
C TRP A 229 1.68 19.72 -13.59
N ARG A 230 0.70 19.84 -14.49
CA ARG A 230 0.60 21.00 -15.39
C ARG A 230 0.31 22.29 -14.62
N TYR A 231 -0.52 22.21 -13.58
CA TYR A 231 -0.75 23.35 -12.67
C TYR A 231 0.52 23.68 -11.87
N PHE A 232 1.20 22.66 -11.37
CA PHE A 232 2.44 22.80 -10.60
C PHE A 232 3.57 23.46 -11.40
N ASP A 233 3.70 23.10 -12.67
CA ASP A 233 4.69 23.70 -13.58
C ASP A 233 4.42 25.19 -13.85
N GLN A 234 3.19 25.67 -13.65
CA GLN A 234 2.83 27.10 -13.75
C GLN A 234 3.15 27.87 -12.46
N LEU A 235 3.38 27.19 -11.34
CA LEU A 235 3.70 27.86 -10.08
C LEU A 235 5.08 28.52 -10.18
N ARG A 236 5.14 29.78 -9.76
CA ARG A 236 6.37 30.57 -9.82
C ARG A 236 7.45 29.96 -8.94
N ILE A 237 8.64 29.76 -9.51
CA ILE A 237 9.81 29.26 -8.77
C ILE A 237 10.21 30.32 -7.71
N PRO A 238 10.45 29.96 -6.45
CA PRO A 238 11.03 30.89 -5.48
C PRO A 238 12.40 31.38 -5.96
N GLY A 239 12.62 32.69 -6.00
CA GLY A 239 13.91 33.30 -6.31
C GLY A 239 14.03 34.03 -7.66
N PHE A 240 12.93 34.25 -8.39
CA PHE A 240 12.84 35.18 -9.53
C PHE A 240 11.59 36.07 -9.44
#